data_AF-V9V836-F1
#
_entry.id   AF-V9V836-F1
#
_cell.length_a   1.000
_cell.length_b   1.000
_cell.length_c   1.000
_cell.angle_alpha   90.00
_cell.angle_beta   90.00
_cell.angle_gamma   90.00
#
_symmetry.space_group_name_H-M   'P 1'
#
loop_
_entity.id
_entity.type
_entity.pdbx_description
1 polymer ?
#
loop_
_entity_poly.entity_id
_entity_poly.type
_entity_poly.pdbx_seq_one_letter_code
_entity_poly.pdbx_strand_id
1 'polypeptide(L)' 'KLHEYISPSVTMKQFFDQYQKASGIDLWNSHYQKMQEELRQQKEGNRNLRKQIRQRLGDCLEDL' A
#
# COMPACT_ATOMS: atom_id res chain seq x y z
N LYS A 1 -10.38 16.90 11.66
CA LYS A 1 -10.82 16.53 13.02
C LYS A 1 -9.71 16.02 13.94
N LEU A 2 -8.73 15.20 13.51
CA LEU A 2 -7.58 14.90 14.40
C LEU A 2 -6.59 16.08 14.51
N HIS A 3 -6.34 16.78 13.40
CA HIS A 3 -5.46 17.95 13.33
C HIS A 3 -5.93 19.16 14.16
N GLU A 4 -7.17 19.16 14.67
CA GLU A 4 -7.71 20.20 15.55
C GLU A 4 -7.25 20.03 17.01
N TYR A 5 -6.82 18.82 17.39
CA TYR A 5 -6.38 18.48 18.76
C TYR A 5 -4.86 18.40 18.90
N ILE A 6 -4.12 18.64 17.83
CA ILE A 6 -2.66 18.58 17.84
C ILE A 6 -2.14 20.00 17.97
N SER A 7 -1.43 20.28 19.06
CA SER A 7 -0.70 21.54 19.20
C SER A 7 0.22 21.71 17.97
N PRO A 8 0.41 22.91 17.39
CA PRO A 8 1.23 23.11 16.19
C PRO A 8 2.66 22.57 16.32
N SER A 9 3.11 22.36 17.55
CA SER A 9 4.40 21.85 17.96
C SER A 9 4.53 20.32 17.94
N VAL A 10 3.43 19.56 17.86
CA VAL A 10 3.45 18.10 17.74
C VAL A 10 2.97 17.73 16.34
N THR A 11 3.84 17.08 15.56
CA THR A 11 3.41 16.54 14.26
C THR A 11 2.63 15.25 14.46
N MET A 12 1.71 14.97 13.53
CA MET A 12 0.93 13.73 13.54
C MET A 12 1.82 12.47 13.63
N LYS A 13 3.02 12.52 13.04
CA LYS A 13 4.06 11.49 13.18
C LYS A 13 4.51 11.29 14.64
N GLN A 14 4.82 12.37 15.36
CA GLN A 14 5.26 12.29 16.75
C GLN A 14 4.17 11.72 17.68
N PHE A 15 2.91 12.03 17.38
CA PHE A 15 1.77 11.45 18.09
C PHE A 15 1.67 9.94 17.87
N PHE A 16 1.78 9.47 16.62
CA PHE A 16 1.79 8.04 16.31
C PHE A 16 2.99 7.32 16.93
N ASP A 17 4.18 7.92 16.89
CA ASP A 17 5.39 7.36 17.51
C ASP A 17 5.22 7.23 19.03
N GLN A 18 4.67 8.25 19.70
CA GLN A 18 4.38 8.19 21.14
C GLN A 18 3.30 7.16 21.48
N TYR A 19 2.24 7.06 20.68
CA TYR A 19 1.19 6.08 20.89
C TYR A 19 1.69 4.65 20.72
N GLN A 20 2.53 4.37 19.71
CA GLN A 20 3.19 3.07 19.56
C GLN A 20 4.10 2.76 20.75
N LYS A 21 4.85 3.76 21.24
CA LYS A 21 5.75 3.60 22.39
C LYS A 21 5.00 3.36 23.70
N ALA A 22 3.81 3.95 23.86
CA ALA A 22 2.97 3.81 25.05
C ALA A 22 2.09 2.56 25.05
N SER A 23 1.50 2.20 23.90
CA SER A 23 0.61 1.05 23.78
C SER A 23 1.34 -0.27 23.49
N GLY A 24 2.60 -0.23 23.03
CA GLY A 24 3.36 -1.42 22.65
C GLY A 24 2.81 -2.16 21.42
N ILE A 25 1.81 -1.58 20.75
CA ILE A 25 1.14 -2.14 19.58
C ILE A 25 1.67 -1.43 18.33
N ASP A 26 2.08 -2.22 17.34
CA ASP A 26 2.50 -1.68 16.06
C ASP A 26 1.29 -1.31 15.19
N LEU A 27 0.96 -0.01 15.18
CA LEU A 27 -0.07 0.56 14.34
C LEU A 27 0.25 0.48 12.84
N TRP A 28 1.52 0.35 12.48
CA TRP A 28 1.95 0.30 11.07
C TRP A 28 1.77 -1.07 10.46
N ASN A 29 1.74 -2.16 11.24
CA ASN A 29 1.62 -3.51 10.68
C ASN A 29 0.35 -3.71 9.85
N SER A 30 -0.81 -3.28 10.35
CA SER A 30 -2.08 -3.40 9.60
C SER A 30 -2.09 -2.51 8.35
N HIS A 31 -1.52 -1.31 8.46
CA HIS A 31 -1.43 -0.36 7.36
C HIS A 31 -0.47 -0.84 6.27
N TYR A 32 0.66 -1.42 6.69
CA TYR A 32 1.67 -2.01 5.85
C TYR A 32 1.14 -3.25 5.12
N GLN A 33 0.44 -4.15 5.82
CA GLN A 33 -0.23 -5.29 5.21
C GLN A 33 -1.23 -4.85 4.14
N LYS A 34 -2.06 -3.85 4.44
CA LYS A 34 -3.01 -3.30 3.46
C LYS A 34 -2.31 -2.73 2.23
N MET A 35 -1.23 -1.96 2.42
CA MET A 35 -0.45 -1.39 1.31
C MET A 35 0.22 -2.49 0.47
N GLN A 36 0.71 -3.55 1.10
CA GLN A 36 1.24 -4.72 0.37
C GLN A 36 0.15 -5.45 -0.43
N GLU A 37 -1.04 -5.62 0.14
CA GLU A 37 -2.20 -6.21 -0.54
C GLU A 37 -2.57 -5.41 -1.79
N GLU A 38 -2.66 -4.08 -1.67
CA GLU A 38 -2.94 -3.17 -2.78
C GLU A 38 -1.86 -3.27 -3.86
N LEU A 39 -0.58 -3.27 -3.48
CA LEU A 39 0.52 -3.44 -4.41
C LEU A 39 0.44 -4.78 -5.17
N ARG A 40 0.05 -5.86 -4.48
CA ARG A 40 -0.13 -7.18 -5.11
C ARG A 40 -1.25 -7.16 -6.15
N GLN A 41 -2.39 -6.56 -5.81
CA GLN A 41 -3.52 -6.43 -6.74
C GLN A 41 -3.14 -5.62 -7.99
N GLN A 42 -2.43 -4.50 -7.81
CA GLN A 42 -1.97 -3.68 -8.93
C GLN A 42 -0.97 -4.42 -9.83
N LYS A 43 -0.02 -5.16 -9.24
CA LYS A 43 0.93 -5.99 -10.00
C LYS A 43 0.22 -7.07 -10.82
N GLU A 44 -0.77 -7.75 -10.25
CA GLU A 44 -1.54 -8.77 -10.95
C GLU A 44 -2.36 -8.16 -12.10
N GLY A 45 -3.05 -7.04 -11.84
CA GLY A 45 -3.75 -6.28 -12.88
C GLY A 45 -2.81 -5.87 -14.02
N ASN A 46 -1.62 -5.35 -13.69
CA ASN A 46 -0.62 -4.97 -14.69
C ASN A 46 -0.11 -6.17 -15.51
N ARG A 47 0.15 -7.30 -14.85
CA ARG A 47 0.57 -8.55 -15.52
C ARG A 47 -0.50 -9.03 -16.50
N ASN A 48 -1.76 -9.04 -16.09
CA ASN A 48 -2.88 -9.44 -16.95
C ASN A 48 -3.05 -8.49 -18.13
N LEU A 49 -3.00 -7.17 -17.90
CA LEU A 49 -3.05 -6.17 -18.97
C LEU A 49 -1.91 -6.33 -19.97
N ARG A 50 -0.67 -6.55 -19.49
CA ARG A 50 0.49 -6.83 -20.36
C ARG A 50 0.27 -8.10 -21.19
N LYS A 51 -0.28 -9.17 -20.60
CA LYS A 51 -0.61 -10.41 -21.33
C LYS A 51 -1.64 -10.15 -22.42
N GLN A 52 -2.72 -9.43 -22.10
CA GLN A 52 -3.76 -9.09 -23.07
C GLN A 52 -3.25 -8.19 -24.20
N ILE A 53 -2.36 -7.24 -23.90
CA ILE A 53 -1.74 -6.37 -24.90
C ILE A 53 -0.88 -7.20 -25.86
N ARG A 54 -0.06 -8.12 -25.34
CA ARG A 54 0.74 -9.05 -26.18
C ARG A 54 -0.14 -9.93 -27.07
N GLN A 55 -1.18 -10.53 -26.48
CA GLN A 55 -2.14 -11.35 -27.25
C GLN A 55 -2.81 -10.54 -28.38
N ARG A 56 -3.21 -9.29 -28.11
CA ARG A 56 -3.82 -8.41 -29.13
C ARG A 56 -2.82 -7.92 -30.18
N LEU A 57 -1.56 -7.74 -29.82
CA LEU A 57 -0.49 -7.35 -30.74
C LEU A 57 -0.07 -8.48 -31.70
N GLY A 58 -0.63 -9.69 -31.55
CA GLY A 58 -0.35 -10.82 -32.44
C GLY A 58 0.82 -11.70 -31.97
N ASP A 59 1.39 -11.45 -30.78
CA ASP A 59 2.38 -12.34 -30.13
C ASP A 59 1.73 -13.63 -29.57
N CYS A 60 0.70 -14.16 -30.25
CA CYS A 60 0.20 -15.52 -30.02
C CYS A 60 1.09 -16.50 -30.79
N LEU A 61 2.35 -16.64 -30.39
CA LEU A 61 3.25 -17.65 -30.97
C LEU A 61 4.14 -18.40 -29.98
N GLU A 62 4.01 -18.22 -28.66
CA GLU A 62 4.64 -19.16 -27.71
C GLU A 62 3.66 -19.49 -26.59
N ASP A 63 2.67 -20.31 -26.95
CA ASP A 63 2.11 -21.31 -26.04
C ASP A 63 3.00 -22.57 -26.19
N LEU A 64 4.19 -22.52 -25.58
CA LEU A 64 5.02 -23.69 -25.23
C LEU A 64 5.77 -23.41 -23.92
#